data_AF-A0A520BLZ8-F1
#
_entry.id   AF-A0A520BLZ8-F1
#
_cell.length_a   1.000
_cell.length_b   1.000
_cell.length_c   1.000
_cell.angle_alpha   90.00
_cell.angle_beta   90.00
_cell.angle_gamma   90.00
#
_symmetry.space_group_name_H-M   'P 1'
#
loop_
_entity.id
_entity.type
_entity.pdbx_description
1 polymer ?
#
loop_
_entity_poly.entity_id
_entity_poly.type
_entity_poly.pdbx_seq_one_letter_code
_entity_poly.pdbx_strand_id
1 'polypeptide(L)'
;MLRIFAGLTLVIISHKMKLKPIQLIHTAFCIAVLTFAAVTLFINKDKLIFSTKMANEGAMNLLFPLIGLISISIGIFMYNRMLAGINETDTFESKLVKYQTAFLVKCALFEAGALLNIVACFITGNSIFMLFAGISFLALLMSRPIKDRVIAELKLEYPDTESL
;
A
#
# COMPACT_ATOMS: atom_id res chain seq x y z
N MET A 1 -38.39 -27.72 -3.29
CA MET A 1 -37.40 -27.80 -2.19
C MET A 1 -35.97 -27.41 -2.59
N LEU A 2 -35.48 -27.69 -3.80
CA LEU A 2 -34.08 -27.39 -4.18
C LEU A 2 -33.70 -25.90 -4.25
N ARG A 3 -34.66 -24.99 -4.48
CA ARG A 3 -34.40 -23.54 -4.61
C ARG A 3 -34.12 -22.83 -3.28
N ILE A 4 -34.57 -23.39 -2.15
CA ILE A 4 -34.40 -22.78 -0.82
C ILE A 4 -32.96 -22.99 -0.31
N PHE A 5 -32.36 -24.15 -0.59
CA PHE A 5 -30.97 -24.44 -0.22
C PHE A 5 -29.95 -23.63 -1.03
N ALA A 6 -30.21 -23.37 -2.31
CA ALA A 6 -29.35 -22.51 -3.13
C ALA A 6 -29.35 -21.06 -2.62
N GLY A 7 -30.51 -20.51 -2.25
CA GLY A 7 -30.61 -19.17 -1.65
C GLY A 7 -29.92 -19.06 -0.30
N LEU A 8 -30.06 -20.07 0.57
CA LEU A 8 -29.45 -20.07 1.89
C LEU A 8 -27.92 -20.24 1.82
N THR A 9 -27.41 -21.01 0.86
CA THR A 9 -25.97 -21.20 0.67
C THR A 9 -25.31 -19.93 0.10
N LEU A 10 -26.03 -19.19 -0.77
CA LEU A 10 -25.58 -17.89 -1.28
C LEU A 10 -25.52 -16.82 -0.18
N VAL A 11 -26.47 -16.85 0.76
CA VAL A 11 -26.49 -15.96 1.94
C VAL A 11 -25.37 -16.33 2.93
N ILE A 12 -25.09 -17.62 3.15
CA ILE A 12 -24.04 -18.05 4.09
C ILE A 12 -22.61 -17.75 3.57
N ILE A 13 -22.41 -17.67 2.25
CA ILE A 13 -21.12 -17.24 1.67
C ILE A 13 -20.86 -15.72 1.90
N SER A 14 -21.89 -14.93 2.19
CA SER A 14 -21.81 -13.47 2.39
C SER A 14 -21.05 -13.05 3.68
N HIS A 15 -20.91 -13.95 4.66
CA HIS A 15 -20.31 -13.65 5.97
C HIS A 15 -18.80 -13.90 6.03
N LYS A 16 -18.08 -13.72 4.92
CA LYS A 16 -16.60 -13.71 4.93
C LYS A 16 -16.15 -12.29 5.23
N MET A 17 -15.58 -12.09 6.42
CA MET A 17 -14.91 -10.85 6.85
C MET A 17 -14.19 -10.18 5.68
N LYS A 18 -14.81 -9.12 5.14
CA LYS A 18 -14.49 -8.58 3.80
C LYS A 18 -13.19 -7.79 3.79
N LEU A 19 -12.62 -7.58 4.97
CA LEU A 19 -11.33 -6.92 5.19
C LEU A 19 -10.12 -7.86 5.06
N LYS A 20 -10.28 -9.18 5.22
CA LYS A 20 -9.14 -10.12 5.17
C LYS A 20 -8.42 -10.14 3.82
N PRO A 21 -9.11 -10.15 2.66
CA PRO A 21 -8.44 -10.15 1.37
C PRO A 21 -7.54 -8.93 1.15
N ILE A 22 -8.00 -7.74 1.55
CA ILE A 22 -7.22 -6.51 1.36
C ILE A 22 -6.00 -6.45 2.30
N GLN A 23 -6.11 -7.02 3.51
CA GLN A 23 -4.98 -7.18 4.43
C GLN A 23 -3.94 -8.18 3.90
N LEU A 24 -4.38 -9.25 3.23
CA LEU A 24 -3.48 -10.21 2.58
C LEU A 24 -2.70 -9.54 1.45
N ILE A 25 -3.38 -8.76 0.61
CA ILE A 25 -2.73 -8.02 -0.49
C ILE A 25 -1.75 -6.98 0.07
N HIS A 26 -2.13 -6.22 1.11
CA HIS A 26 -1.21 -5.29 1.79
C HIS A 26 0.06 -6.00 2.28
N THR A 27 -0.10 -7.18 2.87
CA THR A 27 1.04 -7.99 3.32
C THR A 27 1.91 -8.44 2.14
N ALA A 28 1.32 -8.76 0.99
CA ALA A 28 2.05 -9.09 -0.23
C ALA A 28 2.90 -7.91 -0.76
N PHE A 29 2.35 -6.69 -0.80
CA PHE A 29 3.10 -5.47 -1.10
C PHE A 29 4.31 -5.30 -0.15
N CYS A 30 4.10 -5.48 1.15
CA CYS A 30 5.19 -5.39 2.13
C CYS A 30 6.29 -6.44 1.90
N ILE A 31 5.90 -7.70 1.63
CA ILE A 31 6.84 -8.79 1.36
C ILE A 31 7.64 -8.52 0.08
N ALA A 32 7.01 -7.99 -0.96
CA ALA A 32 7.69 -7.65 -2.21
C ALA A 32 8.82 -6.63 -1.97
N VAL A 33 8.54 -5.53 -1.27
CA VAL A 33 9.55 -4.52 -0.91
C VAL A 33 10.68 -5.12 -0.06
N LEU A 34 10.35 -5.89 0.98
CA LEU A 34 11.34 -6.52 1.85
C LEU A 34 12.23 -7.51 1.08
N THR A 35 11.64 -8.29 0.18
CA THR A 35 12.38 -9.26 -0.63
C THR A 35 13.36 -8.55 -1.57
N PHE A 36 12.92 -7.48 -2.25
CA PHE A 36 13.79 -6.68 -3.11
C PHE A 36 14.92 -6.01 -2.34
N ALA A 37 14.62 -5.45 -1.15
CA ALA A 37 15.64 -4.89 -0.27
C ALA A 37 16.66 -5.94 0.16
N ALA A 38 16.21 -7.12 0.61
CA ALA A 38 17.09 -8.21 1.02
C ALA A 38 17.99 -8.70 -0.11
N VAL A 39 17.44 -8.91 -1.32
CA VAL A 39 18.22 -9.31 -2.51
C VAL A 39 19.26 -8.25 -2.85
N THR A 40 18.88 -6.98 -2.81
CA THR A 40 19.79 -5.86 -3.11
C THR A 40 20.96 -5.82 -2.13
N LEU A 41 20.68 -5.93 -0.83
CA LEU A 41 21.70 -5.96 0.21
C LEU A 41 22.61 -7.18 0.09
N PHE A 42 22.06 -8.34 -0.25
CA PHE A 42 22.84 -9.57 -0.40
C PHE A 42 23.79 -9.51 -1.60
N ILE A 43 23.30 -9.04 -2.76
CA ILE A 43 24.10 -8.95 -3.99
C ILE A 43 25.19 -7.88 -3.88
N ASN A 44 24.88 -6.73 -3.27
CA ASN A 44 25.81 -5.61 -3.21
C ASN A 44 26.63 -5.52 -1.93
N LYS A 45 26.56 -6.51 -1.02
CA LYS A 45 27.16 -6.47 0.33
C LYS A 45 28.61 -5.93 0.38
N ASP A 46 29.45 -6.28 -0.60
CA ASP A 46 30.88 -5.90 -0.64
C ASP A 46 31.12 -4.53 -1.32
N LYS A 47 30.08 -3.97 -1.96
CA LYS A 47 30.11 -2.70 -2.71
C LYS A 47 29.30 -1.59 -2.04
N LEU A 48 28.61 -1.90 -0.95
CA LEU A 48 27.78 -0.92 -0.25
C LEU A 48 28.65 0.18 0.34
N ILE A 49 28.44 1.40 -0.14
CA ILE A 49 29.03 2.61 0.41
C ILE A 49 27.93 3.46 1.02
N PHE A 50 28.27 4.25 2.04
CA PHE A 50 27.39 5.31 2.54
C PHE A 50 28.02 6.64 2.15
N SER A 51 27.43 7.30 1.15
CA SER A 51 27.92 8.60 0.68
C SER A 51 26.77 9.60 0.65
N THR A 52 26.94 10.70 1.37
CA THR A 52 26.04 11.85 1.37
C THR A 52 26.42 12.87 0.29
N LYS A 53 27.38 12.55 -0.58
CA LYS A 53 27.76 13.39 -1.72
C LYS A 53 26.64 13.37 -2.78
N MET A 54 25.57 14.09 -2.49
CA MET A 54 24.40 14.24 -3.34
C MET A 54 24.63 15.28 -4.45
N ALA A 55 25.56 16.21 -4.28
CA ALA A 55 25.72 17.38 -5.13
C ALA A 55 26.80 17.26 -6.22
N ASN A 56 27.87 16.47 -6.02
CA ASN A 56 29.04 16.48 -6.91
C ASN A 56 29.12 15.32 -7.92
N GLU A 57 28.26 14.29 -7.81
CA GLU A 57 28.36 13.08 -8.65
C GLU A 57 27.13 12.81 -9.54
N GLY A 58 26.27 13.82 -9.72
CA GLY A 58 25.22 13.83 -10.75
C GLY A 58 23.79 13.93 -10.22
N ALA A 59 22.90 14.47 -11.06
CA ALA A 59 21.49 14.75 -10.74
C ALA A 59 20.70 13.52 -10.24
N MET A 60 21.16 12.30 -10.55
CA MET A 60 20.51 11.04 -10.16
C MET A 60 20.49 10.82 -8.64
N ASN A 61 21.51 11.30 -7.90
CA ASN A 61 21.59 11.07 -6.45
C ASN A 61 20.48 11.77 -5.66
N LEU A 62 19.98 12.91 -6.17
CA LEU A 62 18.87 13.63 -5.56
C LEU A 62 17.50 13.24 -6.16
N LEU A 63 17.47 12.89 -7.45
CA LEU A 63 16.23 12.63 -8.18
C LEU A 63 15.42 11.45 -7.59
N PHE A 64 16.06 10.29 -7.35
CA PHE A 64 15.34 9.09 -6.87
C PHE A 64 14.74 9.25 -5.46
N PRO A 65 15.46 9.80 -4.46
CA PRO A 65 14.90 10.14 -3.17
C PRO A 65 13.70 11.09 -3.26
N LEU A 66 13.81 12.14 -4.07
CA LEU A 66 12.74 13.12 -4.25
C LEU A 66 11.49 12.47 -4.86
N ILE A 67 11.64 11.67 -5.93
CA ILE A 67 10.52 10.94 -6.53
C ILE A 67 9.91 9.97 -5.51
N GLY A 68 10.74 9.30 -4.70
CA GLY A 68 10.27 8.43 -3.62
C GLY A 68 9.39 9.16 -2.61
N LEU A 69 9.79 10.35 -2.16
CA LEU A 69 8.98 11.17 -1.26
C LEU A 69 7.71 11.70 -1.92
N ILE A 70 7.81 12.18 -3.16
CA ILE A 70 6.66 12.66 -3.95
C ILE A 70 5.63 11.54 -4.14
N SER A 71 6.07 10.29 -4.35
CA SER A 71 5.16 9.15 -4.51
C SER A 71 4.27 8.92 -3.28
N ILE A 72 4.79 9.18 -2.07
CA ILE A 72 4.02 9.10 -0.82
C ILE A 72 2.95 10.21 -0.81
N SER A 73 3.33 11.44 -1.14
CA SER A 73 2.38 12.56 -1.20
C SER A 73 1.27 12.30 -2.22
N ILE A 74 1.63 11.82 -3.41
CA ILE A 74 0.66 11.46 -4.46
C ILE A 74 -0.25 10.32 -3.99
N GLY A 75 0.30 9.29 -3.33
CA GLY A 75 -0.48 8.18 -2.79
C GLY A 75 -1.53 8.62 -1.77
N ILE A 76 -1.16 9.51 -0.85
CA ILE A 76 -2.10 10.08 0.13
C ILE A 76 -3.15 10.95 -0.57
N PHE A 77 -2.72 11.80 -1.51
CA PHE A 77 -3.63 12.68 -2.25
C PHE A 77 -4.66 11.89 -3.06
N MET A 78 -4.21 10.89 -3.83
CA MET A 78 -5.08 10.03 -4.63
C MET A 78 -6.07 9.25 -3.76
N TYR A 79 -5.60 8.67 -2.65
CA TYR A 79 -6.45 7.98 -1.69
C TYR A 79 -7.58 8.89 -1.16
N ASN A 80 -7.23 10.06 -0.65
CA ASN A 80 -8.20 11.01 -0.12
C ASN A 80 -9.16 11.49 -1.20
N ARG A 81 -8.66 11.74 -2.42
CA ARG A 81 -9.48 12.15 -3.56
C ARG A 81 -10.49 11.08 -3.96
N MET A 82 -10.08 9.81 -3.95
CA MET A 82 -10.95 8.68 -4.28
C MET A 82 -12.00 8.44 -3.18
N LEU A 83 -11.63 8.55 -1.91
CA LEU A 83 -12.57 8.44 -0.79
C LEU A 83 -13.60 9.57 -0.79
N ALA A 84 -13.18 10.80 -1.11
CA ALA A 84 -14.10 11.94 -1.25
C ALA A 84 -15.13 11.77 -2.39
N GLY A 85 -14.90 10.84 -3.33
CA GLY A 85 -15.85 10.49 -4.38
C GLY A 85 -16.86 9.40 -4.01
N ILE A 86 -16.82 8.88 -2.77
CA ILE A 86 -17.79 7.90 -2.27
C ILE A 86 -19.04 8.65 -1.81
N ASN A 87 -20.21 8.29 -2.36
CA ASN A 87 -21.47 8.92 -2.00
C ASN A 87 -22.04 8.29 -0.72
N GLU A 88 -22.70 9.10 0.10
CA GLU A 88 -23.34 8.59 1.32
C GLU A 88 -24.45 7.58 1.01
N THR A 89 -25.12 7.75 -0.13
CA THR A 89 -26.18 6.87 -0.67
C THR A 89 -25.66 5.60 -1.34
N ASP A 90 -24.34 5.42 -1.48
CA ASP A 90 -23.78 4.18 -2.00
C ASP A 90 -24.10 3.01 -1.06
N THR A 91 -24.38 1.84 -1.63
CA THR A 91 -24.53 0.60 -0.86
C THR A 91 -23.22 0.23 -0.16
N PHE A 92 -23.29 -0.53 0.94
CA PHE A 92 -22.10 -1.01 1.67
C PHE A 92 -21.07 -1.68 0.76
N GLU A 93 -21.51 -2.59 -0.12
CA GLU A 93 -20.62 -3.28 -1.07
C GLU A 93 -19.92 -2.29 -2.01
N SER A 94 -20.64 -1.29 -2.51
CA SER A 94 -20.10 -0.26 -3.39
C SER A 94 -19.04 0.57 -2.65
N LYS A 95 -19.33 1.01 -1.42
CA LYS A 95 -18.38 1.76 -0.57
C LYS A 95 -17.11 0.94 -0.34
N LEU A 96 -17.24 -0.35 -0.04
CA LEU A 96 -16.12 -1.23 0.22
C LEU A 96 -15.26 -1.47 -1.02
N VAL A 97 -15.86 -1.68 -2.19
CA VAL A 97 -15.11 -1.84 -3.46
C VAL A 97 -14.34 -0.57 -3.81
N LYS A 98 -14.97 0.61 -3.65
CA LYS A 98 -14.31 1.91 -3.87
C LYS A 98 -13.15 2.12 -2.88
N TYR A 99 -13.35 1.78 -1.61
CA TYR A 99 -12.31 1.78 -0.59
C TYR A 99 -11.12 0.90 -0.97
N GLN A 100 -11.38 -0.36 -1.32
CA GLN A 100 -10.35 -1.33 -1.70
C GLN A 100 -9.54 -0.80 -2.88
N THR A 101 -10.20 -0.24 -3.88
CA THR A 101 -9.53 0.36 -5.05
C THR A 101 -8.64 1.53 -4.64
N ALA A 102 -9.15 2.47 -3.83
CA ALA A 102 -8.37 3.60 -3.33
C ALA A 102 -7.14 3.15 -2.51
N PHE A 103 -7.35 2.17 -1.65
CA PHE A 103 -6.30 1.61 -0.81
C PHE A 103 -5.19 0.92 -1.61
N LEU A 104 -5.56 0.14 -2.64
CA LEU A 104 -4.59 -0.52 -3.52
C LEU A 104 -3.74 0.50 -4.30
N VAL A 105 -4.36 1.58 -4.81
CA VAL A 105 -3.64 2.67 -5.49
C VAL A 105 -2.63 3.32 -4.55
N LYS A 106 -3.02 3.60 -3.30
CA LYS A 106 -2.12 4.13 -2.27
C LYS A 106 -0.94 3.19 -1.99
N CYS A 107 -1.22 1.90 -1.83
CA CYS A 107 -0.18 0.89 -1.59
C CYS A 107 0.81 0.79 -2.75
N ALA A 108 0.30 0.75 -3.99
CA ALA A 108 1.14 0.70 -5.18
C ALA A 108 2.05 1.93 -5.31
N LEU A 109 1.55 3.13 -4.97
CA LEU A 109 2.37 4.35 -4.99
C LEU A 109 3.46 4.34 -3.91
N PHE A 110 3.16 3.83 -2.71
CA PHE A 110 4.14 3.72 -1.64
C PHE A 110 5.19 2.64 -1.95
N GLU A 111 4.77 1.50 -2.49
CA GLU A 111 5.67 0.46 -3.00
C GLU A 111 6.57 1.01 -4.11
N ALA A 112 6.01 1.75 -5.08
CA ALA A 112 6.78 2.32 -6.18
C ALA A 112 7.90 3.24 -5.67
N GLY A 113 7.62 4.10 -4.67
CA GLY A 113 8.64 4.93 -4.05
C GLY A 113 9.74 4.12 -3.35
N ALA A 114 9.36 3.03 -2.68
CA ALA A 114 10.30 2.15 -2.00
C ALA A 114 11.18 1.37 -3.01
N LEU A 115 10.57 0.70 -3.99
CA LEU A 115 11.25 -0.09 -5.00
C LEU A 115 12.17 0.78 -5.87
N LEU A 116 11.75 2.01 -6.22
CA LEU A 116 12.58 2.94 -6.99
C LEU A 116 13.90 3.24 -6.27
N ASN A 117 13.84 3.51 -4.97
CA ASN A 117 15.03 3.76 -4.16
C ASN A 117 15.84 2.48 -3.90
N ILE A 118 15.19 1.32 -3.81
CA ILE A 118 15.88 0.03 -3.74
C ILE A 118 16.70 -0.21 -5.01
N VAL A 119 16.11 0.02 -6.18
CA VAL A 119 16.78 -0.09 -7.47
C VAL A 119 17.92 0.92 -7.60
N ALA A 120 17.75 2.14 -7.10
CA ALA A 120 18.83 3.13 -7.08
C ALA A 120 20.03 2.65 -6.24
N CYS A 121 19.80 2.06 -5.05
CA CYS A 121 20.84 1.40 -4.27
C CYS A 121 21.47 0.22 -5.02
N PHE A 122 20.65 -0.58 -5.71
CA PHE A 122 21.12 -1.73 -6.46
C PHE A 122 22.11 -1.35 -7.57
N ILE A 123 21.82 -0.28 -8.31
CA ILE A 123 22.65 0.19 -9.42
C ILE A 123 23.90 0.91 -8.93
N THR A 124 23.77 1.77 -7.91
CA THR A 124 24.85 2.67 -7.47
C THR A 124 25.74 2.10 -6.37
N GLY A 125 25.27 1.11 -5.63
CA GLY A 125 25.89 0.66 -4.38
C GLY A 125 25.77 1.66 -3.22
N ASN A 126 25.08 2.80 -3.39
CA ASN A 126 24.94 3.77 -2.31
C ASN A 126 23.75 3.42 -1.40
N SER A 127 24.08 3.04 -0.17
CA SER A 127 23.10 2.66 0.86
C SER A 127 22.21 3.82 1.33
N ILE A 128 22.50 5.09 1.00
CA ILE A 128 21.62 6.22 1.34
C ILE A 128 20.22 6.06 0.72
N PHE A 129 20.10 5.44 -0.45
CA PHE A 129 18.80 5.19 -1.06
C PHE A 129 17.97 4.18 -0.23
N MET A 130 18.58 3.28 0.53
CA MET A 130 17.84 2.39 1.45
C MET A 130 17.13 3.16 2.56
N LEU A 131 17.67 4.30 2.99
CA LEU A 131 17.00 5.16 3.97
C LEU A 131 15.66 5.66 3.40
N PHE A 132 15.67 6.18 2.17
CA PHE A 132 14.47 6.69 1.52
C PHE A 132 13.49 5.59 1.14
N ALA A 133 14.00 4.43 0.71
CA ALA A 133 13.17 3.24 0.55
C ALA A 133 12.48 2.85 1.86
N GLY A 134 13.20 2.92 2.98
CA GLY A 134 12.68 2.69 4.33
C GLY A 134 11.56 3.65 4.71
N ILE A 135 11.67 4.93 4.36
CA ILE A 135 10.59 5.92 4.60
C ILE A 135 9.31 5.54 3.84
N SER A 136 9.41 5.25 2.54
CA SER A 136 8.26 4.80 1.74
C SER A 136 7.69 3.47 2.25
N PHE A 137 8.55 2.54 2.65
CA PHE A 137 8.13 1.26 3.24
C PHE A 137 7.43 1.43 4.59
N LEU A 138 7.90 2.31 5.46
CA LEU A 138 7.23 2.62 6.72
C LEU A 138 5.84 3.21 6.48
N ALA A 139 5.70 4.12 5.51
CA ALA A 139 4.40 4.65 5.11
C ALA A 139 3.46 3.54 4.62
N LEU A 140 3.98 2.57 3.84
CA LEU A 140 3.25 1.37 3.42
C LEU A 140 2.83 0.53 4.62
N LEU A 141 3.74 0.22 5.53
CA LEU A 141 3.47 -0.61 6.71
C LEU A 141 2.40 0.00 7.62
N MET A 142 2.48 1.31 7.89
CA MET A 142 1.52 2.05 8.73
C MET A 142 0.12 2.20 8.09
N SER A 143 0.02 1.94 6.78
CA SER A 143 -1.25 2.06 6.05
C SER A 143 -2.16 0.85 6.22
N ARG A 144 -1.74 -0.23 6.92
CA ARG A 144 -2.54 -1.46 7.08
C ARG A 144 -4.02 -1.17 7.39
N PRO A 145 -4.96 -1.77 6.64
CA PRO A 145 -6.39 -1.51 6.85
C PRO A 145 -6.85 -2.24 8.10
N ILE A 146 -7.34 -1.50 9.08
CA ILE A 146 -7.89 -2.01 10.34
C ILE A 146 -9.37 -1.65 10.42
N LYS A 147 -10.17 -2.51 11.07
CA LYS A 147 -11.64 -2.42 11.06
C LYS A 147 -12.14 -1.03 11.44
N ASP A 148 -11.68 -0.50 12.57
CA ASP A 148 -12.12 0.80 13.10
C ASP A 148 -11.79 1.96 12.15
N ARG A 149 -10.63 1.90 11.50
CA ARG A 149 -10.23 2.92 10.51
C ARG A 149 -11.17 2.89 9.30
N VAL A 150 -11.48 1.71 8.78
CA VAL A 150 -12.38 1.56 7.63
C VAL A 150 -13.81 2.02 7.97
N ILE A 151 -14.30 1.68 9.17
CA ILE A 151 -15.62 2.13 9.66
C ILE A 151 -15.67 3.66 9.69
N ALA A 152 -14.64 4.31 10.25
CA ALA A 152 -14.56 5.76 10.33
C ALA A 152 -14.44 6.42 8.95
N GLU A 153 -13.58 5.89 8.07
CA GLU A 153 -13.32 6.44 6.73
C GLU A 153 -14.55 6.31 5.81
N LEU A 154 -15.34 5.25 5.96
CA LEU A 154 -16.54 5.00 5.15
C LEU A 154 -17.85 5.43 5.81
N LYS A 155 -17.78 5.98 7.04
CA LYS A 155 -18.94 6.35 7.86
C LYS A 155 -19.99 5.22 7.90
N LEU A 156 -19.55 4.00 8.21
CA LEU A 156 -20.46 2.84 8.23
C LEU A 156 -21.36 2.87 9.46
N GLU A 157 -22.62 2.50 9.27
CA GLU A 157 -23.61 2.38 10.33
C GLU A 157 -23.99 0.90 10.56
N TYR A 158 -24.68 0.62 11.67
CA TYR A 158 -25.23 -0.72 11.91
C TYR A 158 -26.35 -1.02 10.89
N PRO A 159 -26.43 -2.23 10.30
CA PRO A 159 -25.68 -3.45 10.64
C PRO A 159 -24.38 -3.68 9.82
N ASP A 160 -24.00 -2.77 8.93
CA ASP A 160 -22.87 -2.95 8.01
C ASP A 160 -21.54 -3.15 8.75
N THR A 161 -21.38 -2.52 9.92
CA THR A 161 -20.21 -2.66 10.80
C THR A 161 -19.98 -4.09 11.29
N GLU A 162 -21.03 -4.90 11.46
CA GLU A 162 -20.90 -6.32 11.85
C GLU A 162 -20.43 -7.19 10.69
N SER A 163 -20.81 -6.82 9.46
CA SER A 163 -20.51 -7.57 8.24
C SER A 163 -19.10 -7.35 7.67
N LEU A 164 -18.36 -6.37 8.21
CA LEU A 164 -16.99 -6.02 7.83
C LEU A 164 -15.94 -6.93 8.48
#